data_AF-A0AA42YJU1-F1
#
_entry.id   AF-A0AA42YJU1-F1
#
_cell.length_a   1.000
_cell.length_b   1.000
_cell.length_c   1.000
_cell.angle_alpha   90.00
_cell.angle_beta   90.00
_cell.angle_gamma   90.00
#
_symmetry.space_group_name_H-M   'P 1'
#
loop_
_entity.id
_entity.type
_entity.pdbx_description
1 polymer ?
#
loop_
_entity_poly.entity_id
_entity_poly.type
_entity_poly.pdbx_seq_one_letter_code
_entity_poly.pdbx_strand_id
1 'polypeptide(L)'
;MSLQGVSSFFRAPLELQAFASFCLITTVLGAFAPTSLRSLTVAFTGWNPAAPYMFCGLFAFLLIYTRRSRYRLTAMAVLALAAAIGLAQWALADPELGGGNPYLQVHPLRLFSTVVLPLLWVAVLASRRIRAHCQHAPRSETGKEGLR
;
A
#
# COMPACT_ATOMS: atom_id res chain seq x y z
N MET A 1 23.72 9.79 -5.13
CA MET A 1 22.29 9.53 -5.42
C MET A 1 22.06 9.91 -6.87
N SER A 2 21.87 8.96 -7.79
CA SER A 2 21.91 9.26 -9.23
C SER A 2 20.68 10.07 -9.67
N LEU A 3 20.90 11.14 -10.44
CA LEU A 3 19.85 12.01 -11.02
C LEU A 3 18.85 11.23 -11.91
N GLN A 4 19.20 10.00 -12.30
CA GLN A 4 18.33 9.07 -13.04
C GLN A 4 17.14 8.56 -12.21
N GLY A 5 17.28 8.40 -10.89
CA GLY A 5 16.19 7.93 -10.04
C GLY A 5 15.06 8.95 -9.92
N VAL A 6 15.44 10.21 -9.68
CA VAL A 6 14.51 11.34 -9.52
C VAL A 6 13.72 11.58 -10.81
N SER A 7 14.39 11.57 -11.96
CA SER A 7 13.73 11.75 -13.27
C SER A 7 12.79 10.60 -13.63
N SER A 8 13.08 9.37 -13.18
CA SER A 8 12.19 8.21 -13.40
C SER A 8 10.91 8.30 -12.57
N PHE A 9 10.99 8.81 -11.34
CA PHE A 9 9.82 9.03 -10.49
C PHE A 9 8.85 10.05 -11.09
N PHE A 10 9.37 11.22 -11.53
CA PHE A 10 8.52 12.27 -12.13
C PHE A 10 7.93 11.90 -13.49
N ARG A 11 8.50 10.91 -14.19
CA ARG A 11 7.96 10.35 -15.45
C ARG A 11 6.85 9.32 -15.24
N ALA A 12 6.64 8.83 -14.02
CA ALA A 12 5.57 7.88 -13.73
C ALA A 12 4.20 8.58 -13.74
N PRO A 13 3.08 7.84 -13.92
CA PRO A 13 1.74 8.41 -13.79
C PRO A 13 1.57 9.07 -12.42
N LEU A 14 0.88 10.22 -12.38
CA LEU A 14 0.68 11.01 -11.15
C LEU A 14 0.00 10.18 -10.05
N GLU A 15 -0.87 9.25 -10.43
CA GLU A 15 -1.54 8.33 -9.52
C GLU A 15 -0.55 7.40 -8.79
N LEU A 16 0.46 6.91 -9.52
CA LEU A 16 1.47 6.02 -8.97
C LEU A 16 2.46 6.79 -8.08
N GLN A 17 2.78 8.04 -8.45
CA GLN A 17 3.55 8.95 -7.60
C GLN A 17 2.81 9.25 -6.30
N ALA A 18 1.52 9.59 -6.38
CA ALA A 18 0.69 9.85 -5.21
C ALA A 18 0.62 8.63 -4.28
N PHE A 19 0.43 7.42 -4.84
CA PHE A 19 0.45 6.19 -4.06
C PHE A 19 1.79 5.94 -3.37
N ALA A 20 2.90 6.07 -4.11
CA ALA A 20 4.24 5.86 -3.55
C ALA A 20 4.56 6.87 -2.44
N SER A 21 4.23 8.16 -2.64
CA SER A 21 4.38 9.20 -1.62
C SER A 21 3.49 8.92 -0.40
N PHE A 22 2.25 8.50 -0.61
CA PHE A 22 1.34 8.12 0.48
C PHE A 22 1.92 6.96 1.30
N CYS A 23 2.40 5.91 0.64
CA CYS A 23 3.06 4.78 1.31
C CYS A 23 4.30 5.21 2.09
N LEU A 24 5.11 6.10 1.54
CA LEU A 24 6.30 6.62 2.21
C LEU A 24 5.93 7.42 3.46
N ILE A 25 5.00 8.37 3.33
CA ILE A 25 4.54 9.22 4.43
C ILE A 25 3.93 8.36 5.54
N THR A 26 3.03 7.45 5.21
CA THR A 26 2.40 6.56 6.20
C THR A 26 3.41 5.66 6.90
N THR A 27 4.42 5.17 6.17
CA THR A 27 5.50 4.36 6.76
C THR A 27 6.35 5.17 7.71
N VAL A 28 6.78 6.38 7.32
CA VAL A 28 7.58 7.26 8.18
C VAL A 28 6.78 7.66 9.42
N LEU A 29 5.53 8.11 9.25
CA LEU A 29 4.68 8.46 10.38
C LEU A 29 4.46 7.26 11.32
N GLY A 30 4.23 6.06 10.79
CA GLY A 30 4.04 4.87 11.63
C GLY A 30 5.30 4.31 12.28
N ALA A 31 6.48 4.55 11.69
CA ALA A 31 7.76 4.14 12.24
C ALA A 31 8.23 5.07 13.36
N PHE A 32 7.99 6.38 13.22
CA PHE A 32 8.47 7.41 14.15
C PHE A 32 7.38 7.99 15.06
N ALA A 33 6.14 7.50 15.00
CA ALA A 33 5.08 7.95 15.90
C ALA A 33 5.43 7.67 17.38
N PRO A 34 5.28 8.66 18.29
CA PRO A 34 5.41 8.43 19.71
C PRO A 34 4.35 7.43 20.20
N THR A 35 4.66 6.70 21.27
CA THR A 35 3.81 5.63 21.82
C THR A 35 2.39 6.08 22.15
N SER A 36 2.22 7.33 22.57
CA SER A 36 0.91 7.95 22.84
C SER A 36 0.04 8.12 21.57
N LEU A 37 0.63 8.49 20.44
CA LEU A 37 -0.10 8.57 19.17
C LEU A 37 -0.33 7.18 18.56
N ARG A 38 0.59 6.25 18.81
CA ARG A 38 0.47 4.86 18.37
C ARG A 38 -0.72 4.16 19.03
N SER A 39 -0.89 4.31 20.36
CA SER A 39 -2.04 3.72 21.06
C SER A 39 -3.38 4.32 20.60
N LEU A 40 -3.43 5.62 20.31
CA LEU A 40 -4.62 6.25 19.75
C LEU A 40 -4.94 5.75 18.35
N THR A 41 -3.93 5.65 17.48
CA THR A 41 -4.13 5.21 16.08
C THR A 41 -4.59 3.76 15.97
N VAL A 42 -4.22 2.89 16.91
CA VAL A 42 -4.70 1.50 17.00
C VAL A 42 -6.23 1.44 17.05
N ALA A 43 -6.92 2.31 17.81
CA ALA A 43 -8.38 2.31 17.85
C ALA A 43 -9.02 2.62 16.47
N PHE A 44 -8.34 3.44 15.67
CA PHE A 44 -8.78 3.82 14.32
C PHE A 44 -8.29 2.90 13.21
N THR A 45 -7.24 2.11 13.42
CA THR A 45 -6.55 1.39 12.33
C THR A 45 -6.30 -0.09 12.65
N GLY A 46 -6.64 -0.52 13.87
CA GLY A 46 -6.47 -1.86 14.38
C GLY A 46 -5.12 -2.06 15.07
N TRP A 47 -4.07 -2.38 14.31
CA TRP A 47 -2.83 -2.93 14.88
C TRP A 47 -1.61 -2.08 14.53
N ASN A 48 -1.34 -1.94 13.24
CA ASN A 48 -0.30 -1.05 12.75
C ASN A 48 -0.71 -0.54 11.37
N PRO A 49 -1.13 0.74 11.26
CA PRO A 49 -1.60 1.29 9.99
C PRO A 49 -0.51 1.28 8.92
N ALA A 50 0.76 1.39 9.31
CA ALA A 50 1.86 1.50 8.37
C ALA A 50 2.28 0.15 7.75
N ALA A 51 1.98 -0.98 8.40
CA ALA A 51 2.46 -2.29 7.96
C ALA A 51 2.08 -2.62 6.50
N PRO A 52 0.81 -2.59 6.08
CA PRO A 52 0.46 -2.89 4.69
C PRO A 52 1.06 -1.86 3.71
N TYR A 53 1.08 -0.58 4.09
CA TYR A 53 1.61 0.48 3.23
C TYR A 53 3.13 0.45 3.08
N MET A 54 3.87 -0.06 4.07
CA MET A 54 5.31 -0.29 3.97
C MET A 54 5.63 -1.33 2.89
N PHE A 55 4.93 -2.47 2.91
CA PHE A 55 5.09 -3.51 1.88
C PHE A 55 4.64 -2.99 0.50
N CYS A 56 3.52 -2.28 0.44
CA CYS A 56 3.04 -1.67 -0.80
C CYS A 56 3.98 -0.60 -1.34
N GLY A 57 4.64 0.17 -0.47
CA GLY A 57 5.62 1.18 -0.85
C GLY A 57 6.79 0.57 -1.63
N LEU A 58 7.33 -0.55 -1.15
CA LEU A 58 8.36 -1.30 -1.86
C LEU A 58 7.89 -1.68 -3.27
N PHE A 59 6.69 -2.25 -3.40
CA PHE A 59 6.14 -2.64 -4.70
C PHE A 59 5.82 -1.43 -5.59
N ALA A 60 5.42 -0.29 -5.03
CA ALA A 60 5.19 0.94 -5.77
C ALA A 60 6.49 1.48 -6.39
N PHE A 61 7.58 1.52 -5.62
CA PHE A 61 8.88 1.91 -6.15
C PHE A 61 9.39 0.92 -7.19
N LEU A 62 9.32 -0.39 -6.92
CA LEU A 62 9.67 -1.41 -7.90
C LEU A 62 8.84 -1.27 -9.19
N LEU A 63 7.56 -0.95 -9.08
CA LEU A 63 6.69 -0.71 -10.23
C LEU A 63 7.11 0.51 -11.04
N ILE A 64 7.46 1.63 -10.39
CA ILE A 64 7.96 2.84 -11.05
C ILE A 64 9.23 2.57 -11.86
N TYR A 65 10.18 1.85 -11.27
CA TYR A 65 11.50 1.65 -11.88
C TYR A 65 11.54 0.50 -12.90
N THR A 66 10.82 -0.60 -12.64
CA THR A 66 10.88 -1.79 -13.51
C THR A 66 9.72 -1.88 -14.50
N ARG A 67 8.63 -1.15 -14.24
CA ARG A 67 7.37 -1.18 -15.01
C ARG A 67 6.75 -2.56 -15.16
N ARG A 68 7.10 -3.53 -14.31
CA ARG A 68 6.58 -4.89 -14.41
C ARG A 68 5.18 -5.00 -13.79
N SER A 69 4.24 -5.55 -14.57
CA SER A 69 2.85 -5.76 -14.16
C SER A 69 2.69 -6.67 -12.94
N ARG A 70 3.67 -7.56 -12.68
CA ARG A 70 3.67 -8.45 -11.51
C ARG A 70 3.67 -7.64 -10.20
N TYR A 71 4.51 -6.60 -10.09
CA TYR A 71 4.58 -5.79 -8.87
C TYR A 71 3.29 -5.00 -8.62
N ARG A 72 2.60 -4.60 -9.70
CA ARG A 72 1.26 -3.99 -9.60
C ARG A 72 0.24 -4.98 -9.01
N LEU A 73 0.21 -6.21 -9.53
CA LEU A 73 -0.69 -7.25 -9.02
C LEU A 73 -0.36 -7.60 -7.56
N THR A 74 0.93 -7.69 -7.20
CA THR A 74 1.34 -7.94 -5.82
C THR A 74 0.92 -6.80 -4.89
N ALA A 75 1.12 -5.53 -5.28
CA ALA A 75 0.67 -4.38 -4.49
C ALA A 75 -0.86 -4.40 -4.28
N MET A 76 -1.63 -4.71 -5.34
CA MET A 76 -3.08 -4.85 -5.25
C MET A 76 -3.49 -6.00 -4.33
N ALA A 77 -2.81 -7.16 -4.41
CA ALA A 77 -3.10 -8.31 -3.57
C ALA A 77 -2.85 -8.03 -2.09
N VAL A 78 -1.74 -7.34 -1.76
CA VAL A 78 -1.43 -6.92 -0.37
C VAL A 78 -2.50 -5.97 0.17
N LEU A 79 -2.92 -4.98 -0.61
CA LEU A 79 -3.99 -4.06 -0.20
C LEU A 79 -5.35 -4.76 -0.05
N ALA A 80 -5.69 -5.68 -0.96
CA ALA A 80 -6.92 -6.45 -0.89
C ALA A 80 -6.94 -7.37 0.34
N LEU A 81 -5.81 -8.01 0.66
CA LEU A 81 -5.66 -8.80 1.88
C LEU A 81 -5.80 -7.93 3.12
N ALA A 82 -5.18 -6.74 3.14
CA ALA A 82 -5.33 -5.79 4.24
C ALA A 82 -6.80 -5.38 4.45
N ALA A 83 -7.54 -5.11 3.37
CA ALA A 83 -8.97 -4.82 3.41
C ALA A 83 -9.79 -6.00 3.94
N ALA A 84 -9.49 -7.23 3.50
CA ALA A 84 -10.17 -8.43 3.97
C ALA A 84 -9.95 -8.66 5.48
N ILE A 85 -8.71 -8.48 5.96
CA ILE A 85 -8.38 -8.56 7.39
C ILE A 85 -9.13 -7.47 8.16
N GLY A 86 -9.15 -6.23 7.66
CA GLY A 86 -9.87 -5.12 8.28
C GLY A 86 -11.37 -5.38 8.40
N LEU A 87 -11.98 -5.96 7.36
CA LEU A 87 -13.38 -6.35 7.36
C LEU A 87 -13.66 -7.51 8.31
N ALA A 88 -12.82 -8.54 8.33
CA ALA A 88 -12.95 -9.66 9.25
C ALA A 88 -12.84 -9.22 10.72
N GLN A 89 -11.90 -8.33 11.03
CA GLN A 89 -11.76 -7.75 12.37
C GLN A 89 -12.98 -6.93 12.79
N TRP A 90 -13.62 -6.22 11.86
CA TRP A 90 -14.85 -5.49 12.15
C TRP A 90 -16.03 -6.44 12.35
N ALA A 91 -16.18 -7.47 11.52
CA ALA A 91 -17.28 -8.44 11.61
C ALA A 91 -17.20 -9.30 12.87
N LEU A 92 -15.99 -9.58 13.37
CA LEU A 92 -15.73 -10.34 14.58
C LEU A 92 -15.59 -9.44 15.83
N ALA A 93 -15.74 -8.12 15.69
CA ALA A 93 -15.65 -7.22 16.82
C ALA A 93 -16.92 -7.34 17.67
N ASP A 94 -16.74 -7.77 18.92
CA ASP A 94 -17.81 -7.84 19.89
C ASP A 94 -17.92 -6.50 20.65
N PRO A 95 -19.04 -5.76 20.54
CA PRO A 95 -19.18 -4.45 21.18
C PRO A 95 -19.16 -4.50 22.71
N GLU A 96 -19.46 -5.65 23.33
CA GLU A 96 -19.54 -5.78 24.79
C GLU A 96 -18.21 -6.10 25.48
N LEU A 97 -17.20 -6.54 24.72
CA LEU A 97 -15.87 -6.92 25.24
C LEU A 97 -14.93 -5.73 25.52
N GLY A 98 -15.35 -4.49 25.25
CA GLY A 98 -14.53 -3.28 25.28
C GLY A 98 -14.23 -2.68 26.66
N GLY A 99 -14.36 -3.45 27.75
CA GLY A 99 -14.23 -3.03 29.15
C GLY A 99 -12.91 -2.33 29.51
N GLY A 100 -12.77 -1.06 29.14
CA GLY A 100 -11.63 -0.20 29.47
C GLY A 100 -10.36 -0.40 28.63
N ASN A 101 -10.27 -1.43 27.79
CA ASN A 101 -9.08 -1.69 26.98
C ASN A 101 -9.16 -0.98 25.61
N PRO A 102 -8.29 0.02 25.33
CA PRO A 102 -8.31 0.77 24.06
C PRO A 102 -8.02 -0.11 22.82
N TYR A 103 -7.41 -1.29 22.99
CA TYR A 103 -7.16 -2.24 21.90
C TYR A 103 -8.41 -3.01 21.46
N LEU A 104 -9.46 -3.02 22.29
CA LEU A 104 -10.75 -3.68 22.03
C LEU A 104 -11.83 -2.69 21.58
N GLN A 105 -11.58 -1.38 21.68
CA GLN A 105 -12.51 -0.35 21.23
C GLN A 105 -12.40 -0.17 19.71
N VAL A 106 -13.53 -0.35 19.03
CA VAL A 106 -13.61 -0.24 17.57
C VAL A 106 -14.24 1.11 17.22
N HIS A 107 -13.43 2.05 16.74
CA HIS A 107 -13.97 3.31 16.24
C HIS A 107 -14.70 3.07 14.90
N PRO A 108 -15.87 3.68 14.62
CA PRO A 108 -16.61 3.49 13.37
C PRO A 108 -15.80 3.87 12.12
N LEU A 109 -14.92 4.88 12.23
CA LEU A 109 -13.97 5.25 11.16
C LEU A 109 -12.89 4.20 10.86
N ARG A 110 -12.81 3.10 11.63
CA ARG A 110 -11.85 2.03 11.36
C ARG A 110 -12.08 1.38 10.02
N LEU A 111 -13.34 1.12 9.64
CA LEU A 111 -13.68 0.61 8.31
C LEU A 111 -13.18 1.53 7.19
N PHE A 112 -13.22 2.85 7.41
CA PHE A 112 -12.72 3.79 6.41
C PHE A 112 -11.22 3.61 6.19
N SER A 113 -10.43 3.52 7.26
CA SER A 113 -8.97 3.42 7.16
C SER A 113 -8.47 2.03 6.76
N THR A 114 -9.15 0.96 7.19
CA THR A 114 -8.71 -0.42 6.97
C THR A 114 -9.35 -1.09 5.75
N VAL A 115 -10.47 -0.59 5.24
CA VAL A 115 -11.18 -1.18 4.09
C VAL A 115 -11.29 -0.19 2.94
N VAL A 116 -11.92 0.97 3.18
CA VAL A 116 -12.21 1.93 2.09
C VAL A 116 -10.92 2.47 1.47
N LEU A 117 -9.96 2.89 2.30
CA LEU A 117 -8.72 3.49 1.83
C LEU A 117 -7.82 2.50 1.05
N PRO A 118 -7.58 1.25 1.51
CA PRO A 118 -6.89 0.25 0.70
C PRO A 118 -7.60 -0.06 -0.61
N LEU A 119 -8.93 -0.19 -0.61
CA LEU A 119 -9.70 -0.46 -1.83
C LEU A 119 -9.64 0.72 -2.82
N LEU A 120 -9.62 1.96 -2.33
CA LEU A 120 -9.39 3.14 -3.17
C LEU A 120 -8.03 3.04 -3.87
N TRP A 121 -6.97 2.66 -3.15
CA TRP A 121 -5.66 2.46 -3.77
C TRP A 121 -5.63 1.28 -4.75
N VAL A 122 -6.36 0.19 -4.47
CA VAL A 122 -6.54 -0.91 -5.44
C VAL A 122 -7.20 -0.40 -6.72
N ALA A 123 -8.25 0.42 -6.62
CA ALA A 123 -8.92 1.01 -7.77
C ALA A 123 -7.98 1.92 -8.57
N VAL A 124 -7.17 2.72 -7.88
CA VAL A 124 -6.13 3.56 -8.49
C VAL A 124 -5.10 2.70 -9.25
N LEU A 125 -4.56 1.64 -8.62
CA LEU A 125 -3.62 0.70 -9.24
C LEU A 125 -4.24 -0.11 -10.39
N ALA A 126 -5.56 -0.32 -10.35
CA ALA A 126 -6.32 -0.96 -11.41
C ALA A 126 -6.59 -0.04 -12.60
N SER A 127 -6.34 1.27 -12.49
CA SER A 127 -6.63 2.26 -13.53
C SER A 127 -5.92 1.99 -14.86
N ARG A 128 -6.52 2.45 -15.96
CA ARG A 128 -5.98 2.28 -17.31
C ARG A 128 -4.61 2.93 -17.48
N ARG A 129 -4.37 4.08 -16.81
CA ARG A 129 -3.09 4.82 -16.88
C ARG A 129 -1.93 4.00 -16.32
N ILE A 130 -2.11 3.39 -15.16
CA ILE A 130 -1.07 2.53 -14.55
C ILE A 130 -0.89 1.25 -15.37
N ARG A 131 -1.97 0.67 -15.92
CA ARG A 131 -1.87 -0.47 -16.86
C ARG A 131 -1.02 -0.13 -18.08
N ALA A 132 -1.29 0.99 -18.74
CA ALA A 132 -0.54 1.45 -19.90
C ALA A 132 0.94 1.67 -19.56
N HIS A 133 1.24 2.26 -18.40
CA HIS A 133 2.61 2.42 -17.94
C HIS A 133 3.38 1.09 -17.83
N CYS A 134 2.70 0.01 -17.42
CA CYS A 134 3.31 -1.32 -17.34
C CYS A 134 3.52 -1.98 -18.71
N GLN A 135 2.75 -1.59 -19.73
CA GLN A 135 2.84 -2.17 -21.08
C GLN A 135 4.04 -1.62 -21.87
N HIS A 136 4.50 -0.40 -21.54
CA HIS A 136 5.72 0.19 -22.09
C HIS A 136 6.99 -0.22 -21.33
N ALA A 137 6.97 -1.38 -20.67
CA ALA A 137 8.18 -1.93 -20.07
C ALA A 137 9.15 -2.38 -21.18
N PRO A 138 10.44 -2.03 -21.10
CA PRO A 138 11.41 -2.56 -22.04
C PRO A 138 11.40 -4.09 -21.95
N ARG A 139 11.11 -4.77 -23.08
CA ARG A 139 11.23 -6.22 -23.17
C ARG A 139 12.68 -6.55 -22.83
N SER A 140 12.90 -7.28 -21.75
CA SER A 140 14.22 -7.83 -21.44
C SER A 140 14.62 -8.76 -22.57
N GLU A 141 15.63 -8.37 -23.35
CA GLU A 141 16.29 -9.18 -24.39
C GLU A 141 17.10 -10.34 -23.77
N THR A 142 16.49 -11.11 -22.88
CA THR A 142 17.09 -12.30 -22.27
C THR A 142 16.41 -13.52 -22.87
N GLY A 143 16.97 -14.04 -23.96
CA GLY A 143 16.50 -15.29 -24.57
C GLY A 143 17.03 -15.62 -25.96
N LYS A 144 18.18 -15.08 -26.41
CA LYS A 144 18.77 -15.44 -27.72
C LYS A 144 20.30 -15.59 -27.74
N GLU A 145 20.96 -15.71 -26.59
CA GLU A 145 22.38 -16.11 -26.55
C GLU A 145 22.50 -17.47 -25.86
N GLY A 146 22.61 -18.52 -26.67
CA GLY A 146 22.75 -19.89 -26.17
C GLY A 146 22.37 -20.95 -27.19
N LEU A 147 22.75 -20.76 -28.46
CA LEU A 147 22.67 -21.77 -29.53
C LEU A 147 23.58 -21.31 -30.67
N ARG A 148 24.90 -21.29 -30.42
CA ARG A 148 25.95 -21.40 -31.44
C ARG A 148 27.14 -22.10 -30.81
#